data_AF-A0A1H4ISM2-F1
#
_entry.id   AF-A0A1H4ISM2-F1
#
_cell.length_a   1.000
_cell.length_b   1.000
_cell.length_c   1.000
_cell.angle_alpha   90.00
_cell.angle_beta   90.00
_cell.angle_gamma   90.00
#
_symmetry.space_group_name_H-M   'P 1'
#
loop_
_entity.id
_entity.type
_entity.pdbx_description
1 polymer ?
#
loop_
_entity_poly.entity_id
_entity_poly.type
_entity_poly.pdbx_seq_one_letter_code
_entity_poly.pdbx_strand_id
1 'polypeptide(L)'
;MPSYSRRNRAIAALVIPVSVLLAGGLVWQSSYAAFSARTENSGNSWSTGRVTLTDDDRGAAALTVENMVPGDRGEKCVVVTSSSNVPGEVRTYVEDLLKDRGLENHILISMEKGTGGSFNDCTGFTPDPGAAPLTGTLAQLAAADTDWATGANGWTTTGTAGESMTYRAQWSFDTTGMTQAEIDALQGARVGLDVVWELQTTDN
;
A
#
# COMPACT_ATOMS: atom_id res chain seq x y z
N MET A 1 55.71 22.37 32.85
CA MET A 1 54.28 22.67 32.56
C MET A 1 54.18 23.07 31.09
N PRO A 2 53.52 22.29 30.23
CA PRO A 2 53.51 22.59 28.80
C PRO A 2 52.60 23.79 28.50
N SER A 3 53.19 24.80 27.88
CA SER A 3 52.55 26.00 27.34
C SER A 3 51.82 25.64 26.04
N TYR A 4 50.49 25.53 26.09
CA TYR A 4 49.68 25.40 24.88
C TYR A 4 49.64 26.76 24.16
N SER A 5 50.36 26.82 23.04
CA SER A 5 50.39 27.92 22.07
C SER A 5 48.98 28.40 21.70
N ARG A 6 48.76 29.72 21.75
CA ARG A 6 47.49 30.41 21.46
C ARG A 6 46.89 30.06 20.08
N ARG A 7 47.69 29.54 19.13
CA ARG A 7 47.23 29.09 17.80
C ARG A 7 46.31 27.87 17.85
N ASN A 8 46.53 26.93 18.78
CA ASN A 8 45.67 25.73 18.88
C ASN A 8 44.29 26.06 19.48
N ARG A 9 44.18 27.16 20.24
CA ARG A 9 42.90 27.61 20.81
C ARG A 9 41.99 28.24 19.75
N ALA A 10 42.56 28.87 18.71
CA ALA A 10 41.80 29.45 17.61
C ALA A 10 41.27 28.39 16.64
N ILE A 11 42.06 27.35 16.36
CA ILE A 11 41.62 26.23 15.51
C ILE A 11 40.51 25.42 16.22
N ALA A 12 40.66 25.14 17.52
CA ALA A 12 39.61 24.49 18.31
C ALA A 12 38.32 25.32 18.42
N ALA A 13 38.42 26.66 18.48
CA ALA A 13 37.26 27.55 18.59
C ALA A 13 36.41 27.64 17.31
N LEU A 14 37.00 27.34 16.14
CA LEU A 14 36.31 27.45 14.85
C LEU A 14 35.77 26.10 14.35
N VAL A 15 36.42 25.00 14.73
CA VAL A 15 35.96 23.64 14.39
C VAL A 15 34.62 23.33 15.05
N ILE A 16 34.40 23.75 16.30
CA ILE A 16 33.16 23.45 17.04
C ILE A 16 31.90 24.04 16.36
N PRO A 17 31.81 25.35 16.07
CA PRO A 17 30.60 25.90 15.43
C PRO A 17 30.38 25.37 14.02
N VAL A 18 31.43 25.13 13.23
CA VAL A 18 31.30 24.54 11.89
C VAL A 18 30.81 23.09 11.96
N SER A 19 31.30 22.31 12.92
CA SER A 19 30.82 20.94 13.16
C SER A 19 29.36 20.91 13.58
N VAL A 20 28.92 21.87 14.41
CA VAL A 20 27.52 22.01 14.84
C VAL A 20 26.62 22.45 13.69
N LEU A 21 27.09 23.33 12.80
CA LEU A 21 26.34 23.75 11.61
C LEU A 21 26.25 22.63 10.56
N LEU A 22 27.32 21.85 10.36
CA LEU A 22 27.32 20.69 9.47
C LEU A 22 26.45 19.56 10.02
N ALA A 23 26.56 19.25 11.32
CA ALA A 23 25.68 18.29 11.99
C ALA A 23 24.23 18.76 12.01
N GLY A 24 23.97 20.05 12.23
CA GLY A 24 22.63 20.65 12.17
C GLY A 24 22.04 20.62 10.76
N GLY A 25 22.85 20.85 9.73
CA GLY A 25 22.43 20.70 8.33
C GLY A 25 22.16 19.25 7.92
N LEU A 26 22.98 18.31 8.41
CA LEU A 26 22.75 16.87 8.22
C LEU A 26 21.49 16.39 8.95
N VAL A 27 21.26 16.83 10.19
CA VAL A 27 20.06 16.49 10.98
C VAL A 27 18.79 17.12 10.38
N TRP A 28 18.89 18.35 9.83
CA TRP A 28 17.79 18.98 9.10
C TRP A 28 17.43 18.15 7.85
N GLN A 29 18.43 17.76 7.06
CA GLN A 29 18.19 16.91 5.88
C GLN A 29 17.73 15.49 6.22
N SER A 30 18.01 14.98 7.43
CA SER A 30 17.77 13.58 7.79
C SER A 30 16.55 13.33 8.68
N SER A 31 15.73 14.34 8.98
CA SER A 31 14.55 14.18 9.86
C SER A 31 13.21 14.21 9.14
N TYR A 32 13.17 13.92 7.83
CA TYR A 32 11.93 13.51 7.17
C TYR A 32 11.67 12.04 7.49
N ALA A 33 10.95 11.79 8.58
CA ALA A 33 10.21 10.55 8.70
C ALA A 33 8.96 10.71 7.83
N ALA A 34 8.96 10.16 6.62
CA ALA A 34 7.70 9.83 5.95
C ALA A 34 7.02 8.82 6.87
N PHE A 35 5.99 9.26 7.61
CA PHE A 35 5.23 8.39 8.49
C PHE A 35 4.42 7.43 7.60
N SER A 36 5.03 6.30 7.20
CA SER A 36 4.30 5.19 6.60
C SER A 36 3.65 4.39 7.73
N ALA A 37 2.32 4.36 7.81
CA ALA A 37 1.68 3.31 8.59
C ALA A 37 1.46 2.09 7.72
N ARG A 38 2.01 0.97 8.18
CA ARG A 38 1.62 -0.39 7.81
C ARG A 38 0.88 -0.98 9.00
N THR A 39 -0.13 -1.81 8.77
CA THR A 39 -0.94 -2.46 9.82
C THR A 39 -0.52 -3.92 10.00
N GLU A 40 0.12 -4.26 11.12
CA GLU A 40 0.23 -5.63 11.68
C GLU A 40 0.23 -5.61 13.23
N ASN A 41 -0.28 -6.67 13.87
CA ASN A 41 -0.73 -6.71 15.27
C ASN A 41 0.35 -7.15 16.30
N SER A 42 0.78 -6.25 17.21
CA SER A 42 0.68 -6.35 18.70
C SER A 42 1.79 -5.60 19.48
N GLY A 43 1.37 -4.66 20.34
CA GLY A 43 1.93 -4.44 21.69
C GLY A 43 3.25 -3.68 21.91
N ASN A 44 3.24 -2.34 21.85
CA ASN A 44 3.90 -1.37 22.78
C ASN A 44 3.68 0.07 22.26
N SER A 45 3.27 1.01 23.12
CA SER A 45 2.93 2.39 22.71
C SER A 45 3.99 3.43 23.09
N TRP A 46 4.42 4.22 22.10
CA TRP A 46 4.98 5.57 22.23
C TRP A 46 4.43 6.41 21.06
N SER A 47 4.01 7.64 21.35
CA SER A 47 3.13 8.45 20.50
C SER A 47 3.88 9.34 19.50
N THR A 48 3.77 9.00 18.21
CA THR A 48 3.93 9.89 17.05
C THR A 48 2.79 9.60 16.08
N GLY A 49 2.27 10.62 15.39
CA GLY A 49 1.13 10.63 14.44
C GLY A 49 0.45 9.29 14.15
N ARG A 50 -0.78 9.12 14.66
CA ARG A 50 -1.61 7.93 14.40
C ARG A 50 -2.08 7.94 12.95
N VAL A 51 -1.31 7.36 12.04
CA VAL A 51 -1.85 6.89 10.76
C VAL A 51 -2.36 5.49 11.03
N THR A 52 -3.67 5.33 11.15
CA THR A 52 -4.30 4.01 11.21
C THR A 52 -5.23 3.93 10.00
N LEU A 53 -4.86 3.09 9.03
CA LEU A 53 -5.82 2.56 8.08
C LEU A 53 -6.44 1.34 8.77
N THR A 54 -7.71 1.43 9.11
CA THR A 54 -8.50 0.26 9.49
C THR A 54 -9.22 -0.20 8.25
N ASP A 55 -8.93 -1.42 7.79
CA ASP A 55 -9.86 -2.19 6.99
C ASP A 55 -10.79 -2.96 7.94
N ASP A 56 -12.06 -3.15 7.58
CA ASP A 56 -13.08 -3.75 8.45
C ASP A 56 -13.10 -5.29 8.43
N ASP A 57 -11.99 -5.88 7.98
CA ASP A 57 -11.78 -7.32 7.83
C ASP A 57 -11.22 -8.03 9.09
N ARG A 58 -10.72 -7.27 10.08
CA ARG A 58 -10.02 -7.81 11.27
C ARG A 58 -8.81 -8.71 10.92
N GLY A 59 -8.11 -8.45 9.80
CA GLY A 59 -6.96 -9.24 9.34
C GLY A 59 -7.36 -10.52 8.62
N ALA A 60 -8.37 -10.46 7.74
CA ALA A 60 -8.87 -11.57 6.96
C ALA A 60 -8.86 -11.19 5.48
N ALA A 61 -8.21 -11.98 4.62
CA ALA A 61 -8.01 -11.68 3.20
C ALA A 61 -9.14 -10.88 2.55
N ALA A 62 -8.78 -9.74 1.94
CA ALA A 62 -9.71 -8.81 1.30
C ALA A 62 -10.59 -9.48 0.24
N LEU A 63 -10.26 -10.68 -0.23
CA LEU A 63 -11.12 -11.59 -1.00
C LEU A 63 -10.68 -13.04 -0.76
N THR A 64 -11.62 -13.92 -0.37
CA THR A 64 -11.39 -15.37 -0.34
C THR A 64 -12.41 -16.05 -1.25
N VAL A 65 -11.94 -16.82 -2.23
CA VAL A 65 -12.78 -17.62 -3.12
C VAL A 65 -12.39 -19.08 -2.94
N GLU A 66 -13.35 -19.90 -2.53
CA GLU A 66 -13.18 -21.34 -2.38
C GLU A 66 -13.83 -22.08 -3.55
N ASN A 67 -13.25 -23.22 -3.94
CA ASN A 67 -13.79 -24.11 -4.97
C ASN A 67 -14.04 -23.41 -6.33
N MET A 68 -13.21 -22.42 -6.66
CA MET A 68 -13.28 -21.68 -7.92
C MET A 68 -13.10 -22.63 -9.11
N VAL A 69 -13.98 -22.50 -10.11
CA VAL A 69 -13.92 -23.25 -11.37
C VAL A 69 -13.64 -22.30 -12.55
N PRO A 70 -13.13 -22.82 -13.69
CA PRO A 70 -12.89 -22.00 -14.87
C PRO A 70 -14.12 -21.19 -15.31
N GLY A 71 -13.91 -19.90 -15.60
CA GLY A 71 -14.98 -18.97 -15.99
C GLY A 71 -15.73 -18.32 -14.82
N ASP A 72 -15.44 -18.72 -13.59
CA ASP A 72 -15.98 -18.03 -12.41
C ASP A 72 -15.51 -16.59 -12.36
N ARG A 73 -16.37 -15.75 -11.79
CA ARG A 73 -16.13 -14.32 -11.59
C ARG A 73 -16.94 -13.80 -10.42
N GLY A 74 -16.48 -12.69 -9.84
CA GLY A 74 -17.19 -12.02 -8.78
C GLY A 74 -16.68 -10.62 -8.55
N GLU A 75 -17.29 -9.94 -7.59
CA GLU A 75 -16.87 -8.62 -7.15
C GLU A 75 -16.95 -8.51 -5.62
N LYS A 76 -16.15 -7.62 -5.06
CA LYS A 76 -16.16 -7.30 -3.64
C LYS A 76 -15.80 -5.84 -3.45
N CYS A 77 -16.52 -5.17 -2.56
CA CYS A 77 -16.26 -3.78 -2.23
C CYS A 77 -15.61 -3.68 -0.86
N VAL A 78 -14.68 -2.73 -0.74
CA VAL A 78 -13.87 -2.45 0.44
C VAL A 78 -13.92 -0.95 0.70
N VAL A 79 -14.06 -0.55 1.97
CA VAL A 79 -14.12 0.87 2.35
C VAL A 79 -12.90 1.20 3.18
N VAL A 80 -11.98 1.97 2.59
CA VAL A 80 -10.75 2.39 3.26
C VAL A 80 -10.99 3.73 3.94
N THR A 81 -10.80 3.78 5.25
CA THR A 81 -10.95 5.00 6.06
C THR A 81 -9.59 5.50 6.55
N SER A 82 -9.28 6.76 6.27
CA SER A 82 -8.12 7.45 6.83
C SER A 82 -8.46 8.04 8.20
N SER A 83 -7.69 7.69 9.22
CA SER A 83 -7.72 8.38 10.53
C SER A 83 -6.64 9.45 10.66
N SER A 84 -5.94 9.76 9.57
CA SER A 84 -4.86 10.75 9.57
C SER A 84 -5.39 12.14 9.90
N ASN A 85 -4.61 12.89 10.68
CA ASN A 85 -4.84 14.31 10.94
C ASN A 85 -3.90 15.22 10.13
N VAL A 86 -3.20 14.64 9.15
CA VAL A 86 -2.24 15.32 8.27
C VAL A 86 -2.59 14.99 6.82
N PRO A 87 -2.56 15.96 5.89
CA PRO A 87 -2.79 15.72 4.48
C PRO A 87 -1.84 14.67 3.90
N GLY A 88 -2.33 13.91 2.93
CA GLY A 88 -1.53 12.89 2.27
C GLY A 88 -2.24 12.27 1.07
N GLU A 89 -1.58 11.34 0.41
CA GLU A 89 -2.14 10.58 -0.70
C GLU A 89 -2.07 9.09 -0.40
N VAL A 90 -3.24 8.44 -0.47
CA VAL A 90 -3.38 6.99 -0.39
C VAL A 90 -3.20 6.42 -1.78
N ARG A 91 -2.39 5.38 -1.91
CA ARG A 91 -2.27 4.57 -3.13
C ARG A 91 -2.44 3.11 -2.85
N THR A 92 -2.91 2.38 -3.85
CA THR A 92 -3.13 0.94 -3.78
C THR A 92 -2.10 0.19 -4.61
N TYR A 93 -1.44 -0.78 -4.00
CA TYR A 93 -0.49 -1.69 -4.65
C TYR A 93 -0.67 -3.11 -4.09
N VAL A 94 0.19 -4.03 -4.47
CA VAL A 94 0.05 -5.44 -4.11
C VAL A 94 1.35 -6.04 -3.57
N GLU A 95 1.26 -6.95 -2.62
CA GLU A 95 2.39 -7.67 -2.01
C GLU A 95 2.07 -9.18 -1.88
N ASP A 96 3.06 -9.97 -1.46
CA ASP A 96 2.89 -11.35 -0.99
C ASP A 96 2.14 -12.33 -1.92
N LEU A 97 2.46 -12.28 -3.22
CA LEU A 97 1.93 -13.24 -4.20
C LEU A 97 2.27 -14.70 -3.84
N LEU A 98 1.23 -15.48 -3.52
CA LEU A 98 1.27 -16.93 -3.46
C LEU A 98 1.03 -17.51 -4.86
N LYS A 99 2.01 -18.24 -5.39
CA LYS A 99 1.94 -18.90 -6.70
C LYS A 99 1.74 -20.41 -6.54
N ASP A 100 0.95 -21.02 -7.42
CA ASP A 100 0.80 -22.48 -7.49
C ASP A 100 0.43 -22.89 -8.91
N ARG A 101 1.27 -23.73 -9.52
CA ARG A 101 1.05 -24.36 -10.84
C ARG A 101 0.66 -23.39 -11.96
N GLY A 102 1.00 -22.11 -11.84
CA GLY A 102 0.72 -21.10 -12.85
C GLY A 102 -0.67 -20.47 -12.75
N LEU A 103 -1.49 -20.82 -11.74
CA LEU A 103 -2.84 -20.28 -11.55
C LEU A 103 -2.84 -18.74 -11.45
N GLU A 104 -1.76 -18.14 -10.92
CA GLU A 104 -1.58 -16.69 -10.84
C GLU A 104 -1.60 -15.96 -12.19
N ASN A 105 -1.36 -16.68 -13.28
CA ASN A 105 -1.41 -16.13 -14.63
C ASN A 105 -2.84 -16.15 -15.22
N HIS A 106 -3.78 -16.75 -14.50
CA HIS A 106 -5.15 -16.99 -14.96
C HIS A 106 -6.21 -16.37 -14.06
N ILE A 107 -5.81 -15.79 -12.91
CA ILE A 107 -6.71 -14.99 -12.09
C ILE A 107 -6.50 -13.53 -12.43
N LEU A 108 -7.49 -12.93 -13.08
CA LEU A 108 -7.51 -11.51 -13.45
C LEU A 108 -8.23 -10.73 -12.37
N ILE A 109 -7.65 -9.60 -12.00
CA ILE A 109 -8.24 -8.62 -11.10
C ILE A 109 -8.39 -7.28 -11.83
N SER A 110 -9.46 -6.56 -11.51
CA SER A 110 -9.61 -5.14 -11.79
C SER A 110 -10.10 -4.45 -10.53
N MET A 111 -9.31 -3.54 -9.99
CA MET A 111 -9.67 -2.75 -8.82
C MET A 111 -9.76 -1.26 -9.16
N GLU A 112 -10.92 -0.69 -8.86
CA GLU A 112 -11.28 0.69 -9.16
C GLU A 112 -11.74 1.40 -7.88
N LYS A 113 -11.36 2.66 -7.71
CA LYS A 113 -11.94 3.52 -6.66
C LYS A 113 -13.20 4.22 -7.14
N GLY A 114 -14.07 4.59 -6.21
CA GLY A 114 -15.32 5.26 -6.53
C GLY A 114 -16.12 5.67 -5.32
N THR A 115 -17.41 5.88 -5.55
CA THR A 115 -18.39 6.29 -4.53
C THR A 115 -19.55 5.31 -4.47
N GLY A 116 -20.30 5.32 -3.36
CA GLY A 116 -21.32 4.31 -3.11
C GLY A 116 -20.70 2.95 -2.72
N GLY A 117 -21.52 1.90 -2.74
CA GLY A 117 -21.15 0.60 -2.19
C GLY A 117 -20.89 0.65 -0.67
N SER A 118 -20.63 -0.52 -0.11
CA SER A 118 -20.19 -0.73 1.27
C SER A 118 -19.34 -1.99 1.34
N PHE A 119 -18.77 -2.29 2.51
CA PHE A 119 -17.98 -3.52 2.66
C PHE A 119 -18.79 -4.76 2.27
N ASN A 120 -18.21 -5.59 1.41
CA ASN A 120 -18.81 -6.80 0.82
C ASN A 120 -20.06 -6.57 -0.05
N ASP A 121 -20.49 -5.34 -0.31
CA ASP A 121 -21.64 -5.04 -1.15
C ASP A 121 -21.34 -3.88 -2.11
N CYS A 122 -21.22 -4.20 -3.39
CA CYS A 122 -20.97 -3.22 -4.44
C CYS A 122 -22.25 -2.58 -5.00
N THR A 123 -23.42 -2.85 -4.42
CA THR A 123 -24.67 -2.25 -4.86
C THR A 123 -24.61 -0.72 -4.79
N GLY A 124 -24.90 -0.06 -5.92
CA GLY A 124 -24.83 1.40 -6.02
C GLY A 124 -23.42 1.98 -6.10
N PHE A 125 -22.38 1.14 -6.18
CA PHE A 125 -21.03 1.60 -6.45
C PHE A 125 -20.96 2.24 -7.85
N THR A 126 -20.32 3.41 -7.91
CA THR A 126 -20.06 4.14 -9.14
C THR A 126 -18.56 4.44 -9.22
N PRO A 127 -17.84 3.91 -10.24
CA PRO A 127 -16.42 4.20 -10.41
C PRO A 127 -16.15 5.68 -10.60
N ASP A 128 -14.98 6.11 -10.13
CA ASP A 128 -14.42 7.40 -10.49
C ASP A 128 -13.94 7.37 -11.97
N PRO A 129 -14.56 8.14 -12.88
CA PRO A 129 -14.22 8.11 -14.30
C PRO A 129 -12.82 8.68 -14.60
N GLY A 130 -12.19 9.39 -13.65
CA GLY A 130 -10.85 9.95 -13.79
C GLY A 130 -9.73 9.02 -13.32
N ALA A 131 -10.06 7.86 -12.73
CA ALA A 131 -9.09 6.94 -12.16
C ALA A 131 -8.82 5.76 -13.10
N ALA A 132 -7.54 5.50 -13.40
CA ALA A 132 -7.14 4.26 -14.05
C ALA A 132 -7.21 3.12 -13.02
N PRO A 133 -7.92 2.00 -13.34
CA PRO A 133 -7.98 0.87 -12.44
C PRO A 133 -6.63 0.16 -12.35
N LEU A 134 -6.36 -0.44 -11.19
CA LEU A 134 -5.32 -1.45 -11.05
C LEU A 134 -5.83 -2.73 -11.71
N THR A 135 -5.25 -3.17 -12.82
CA THR A 135 -5.77 -4.32 -13.56
C THR A 135 -4.69 -5.20 -14.17
N GLY A 136 -4.90 -6.51 -14.12
CA GLY A 136 -3.99 -7.51 -14.66
C GLY A 136 -4.22 -8.87 -14.03
N THR A 137 -3.41 -9.85 -14.44
CA THR A 137 -3.31 -11.12 -13.72
C THR A 137 -2.58 -10.91 -12.39
N LEU A 138 -2.77 -11.80 -11.41
CA LEU A 138 -2.04 -11.70 -10.14
C LEU A 138 -0.52 -11.67 -10.36
N ALA A 139 -0.01 -12.43 -11.34
CA ALA A 139 1.40 -12.42 -11.72
C ALA A 139 1.87 -11.06 -12.29
N GLN A 140 1.04 -10.42 -13.12
CA GLN A 140 1.36 -9.12 -13.72
C GLN A 140 1.39 -8.02 -12.65
N LEU A 141 0.37 -7.98 -11.79
CA LEU A 141 0.26 -7.00 -10.73
C LEU A 141 1.43 -7.11 -9.75
N ALA A 142 1.77 -8.32 -9.31
CA ALA A 142 2.90 -8.56 -8.42
C ALA A 142 4.28 -8.25 -9.04
N ALA A 143 4.36 -8.01 -10.35
CA ALA A 143 5.58 -7.59 -11.03
C ALA A 143 5.64 -6.07 -11.29
N ALA A 144 4.49 -5.40 -11.33
CA ALA A 144 4.38 -4.00 -11.78
C ALA A 144 3.98 -3.03 -10.68
N ASP A 145 3.16 -3.46 -9.71
CA ASP A 145 2.47 -2.60 -8.75
C ASP A 145 2.85 -3.01 -7.32
N THR A 146 4.12 -2.86 -6.96
CA THR A 146 4.71 -3.49 -5.76
C THR A 146 5.00 -2.53 -4.61
N ASP A 147 4.79 -1.23 -4.82
CA ASP A 147 5.04 -0.20 -3.81
C ASP A 147 4.14 1.03 -4.03
N TRP A 148 4.23 2.00 -3.12
CA TRP A 148 3.47 3.23 -3.23
C TRP A 148 3.76 4.01 -4.53
N ALA A 149 5.00 4.02 -5.00
CA ALA A 149 5.40 4.80 -6.18
C ALA A 149 4.79 4.25 -7.48
N THR A 150 4.67 2.92 -7.56
CA THR A 150 4.03 2.17 -8.65
C THR A 150 2.53 1.98 -8.45
N GLY A 151 2.01 2.22 -7.25
CA GLY A 151 0.61 2.04 -6.91
C GLY A 151 -0.36 2.93 -7.70
N ALA A 152 -1.59 2.44 -7.80
CA ALA A 152 -2.69 3.04 -8.53
C ALA A 152 -3.80 3.56 -7.59
N ASN A 153 -4.93 3.96 -8.17
CA ASN A 153 -6.11 4.43 -7.45
C ASN A 153 -5.83 5.53 -6.39
N GLY A 154 -5.00 6.51 -6.74
CA GLY A 154 -4.61 7.60 -5.85
C GLY A 154 -5.79 8.38 -5.26
N TRP A 155 -5.80 8.55 -3.94
CA TRP A 155 -6.80 9.32 -3.21
C TRP A 155 -6.13 10.32 -2.26
N THR A 156 -6.30 11.61 -2.55
CA THR A 156 -5.81 12.69 -1.68
C THR A 156 -6.73 12.87 -0.47
N THR A 157 -6.13 12.80 0.72
CA THR A 157 -6.75 13.09 2.01
C THR A 157 -6.36 14.50 2.46
N THR A 158 -7.28 15.19 3.12
CA THR A 158 -7.08 16.55 3.66
C THR A 158 -6.47 16.55 5.05
N GLY A 159 -6.28 15.37 5.65
CA GLY A 159 -5.84 15.25 7.04
C GLY A 159 -6.99 15.45 8.02
N THR A 160 -8.20 15.05 7.63
CA THR A 160 -9.36 15.00 8.52
C THR A 160 -9.67 13.54 8.85
N ALA A 161 -9.57 13.16 10.12
CA ALA A 161 -9.91 11.80 10.52
C ALA A 161 -11.36 11.43 10.14
N GLY A 162 -11.53 10.27 9.53
CA GLY A 162 -12.83 9.75 9.06
C GLY A 162 -13.07 9.92 7.55
N GLU A 163 -12.16 10.58 6.83
CA GLU A 163 -12.15 10.56 5.37
C GLU A 163 -12.16 9.11 4.86
N SER A 164 -12.98 8.79 3.86
CA SER A 164 -13.16 7.41 3.35
C SER A 164 -13.19 7.35 1.82
N MET A 165 -12.78 6.22 1.27
CA MET A 165 -12.85 5.88 -0.16
C MET A 165 -13.30 4.43 -0.34
N THR A 166 -14.28 4.20 -1.22
CA THR A 166 -14.70 2.84 -1.58
C THR A 166 -13.91 2.35 -2.78
N TYR A 167 -13.47 1.10 -2.73
CA TYR A 167 -12.85 0.37 -3.83
C TYR A 167 -13.72 -0.82 -4.19
N ARG A 168 -13.84 -1.11 -5.49
CA ARG A 168 -14.43 -2.36 -5.99
C ARG A 168 -13.35 -3.19 -6.65
N ALA A 169 -13.15 -4.40 -6.15
CA ALA A 169 -12.34 -5.42 -6.81
C ALA A 169 -13.26 -6.38 -7.57
N GLN A 170 -13.07 -6.48 -8.87
CA GLN A 170 -13.67 -7.51 -9.72
C GLN A 170 -12.62 -8.56 -10.04
N TRP A 171 -13.02 -9.83 -10.06
CA TRP A 171 -12.12 -10.94 -10.36
C TRP A 171 -12.73 -11.92 -11.34
N SER A 172 -11.88 -12.64 -12.07
CA SER A 172 -12.28 -13.76 -12.92
C SER A 172 -11.18 -14.80 -13.05
N PHE A 173 -11.57 -16.07 -13.22
CA PHE A 173 -10.68 -17.16 -13.61
C PHE A 173 -10.74 -17.37 -15.13
N ASP A 174 -9.76 -16.81 -15.84
CA ASP A 174 -9.66 -16.85 -17.30
C ASP A 174 -8.78 -18.02 -17.77
N THR A 175 -9.42 -18.95 -18.47
CA THR A 175 -8.75 -20.09 -19.13
C THR A 175 -8.76 -19.96 -20.65
N THR A 176 -9.00 -18.76 -21.19
CA THR A 176 -9.01 -18.50 -22.62
C THR A 176 -7.66 -18.92 -23.24
N GLY A 177 -7.73 -19.75 -24.28
CA GLY A 177 -6.55 -20.25 -24.98
C GLY A 177 -5.87 -21.46 -24.32
N MET A 178 -6.34 -21.92 -23.15
CA MET A 178 -5.84 -23.15 -22.53
C MET A 178 -6.48 -24.40 -23.13
N THR A 179 -5.72 -25.49 -23.17
CA THR A 179 -6.22 -26.84 -23.44
C THR A 179 -6.85 -27.44 -22.18
N GLN A 180 -7.71 -28.46 -22.34
CA GLN A 180 -8.32 -29.14 -21.19
C GLN A 180 -7.27 -29.74 -20.25
N ALA A 181 -6.17 -30.29 -20.79
CA ALA A 181 -5.11 -30.87 -19.97
C ALA A 181 -4.40 -29.84 -19.08
N GLU A 182 -4.25 -28.60 -19.57
CA GLU A 182 -3.67 -27.50 -18.78
C GLU A 182 -4.65 -27.03 -17.70
N ILE A 183 -5.95 -26.97 -18.01
CA ILE A 183 -7.00 -26.65 -17.03
C ILE A 183 -7.04 -27.72 -15.93
N ASP A 184 -6.99 -29.00 -16.28
CA ASP A 184 -6.99 -30.11 -15.31
C ASP A 184 -5.74 -30.07 -14.42
N ALA A 185 -4.61 -29.60 -14.93
CA ALA A 185 -3.37 -29.44 -14.14
C ALA A 185 -3.50 -28.39 -13.02
N LEU A 186 -4.42 -27.41 -13.17
CA LEU A 186 -4.73 -26.40 -12.15
C LEU A 186 -5.64 -26.93 -11.04
N GLN A 187 -6.19 -28.16 -11.15
CA GLN A 187 -7.12 -28.68 -10.16
C GLN A 187 -6.47 -28.77 -8.76
N GLY A 188 -7.14 -28.18 -7.78
CA GLY A 188 -6.67 -28.11 -6.39
C GLY A 188 -5.53 -27.11 -6.16
N ALA A 189 -5.18 -26.29 -7.15
CA ALA A 189 -4.19 -25.22 -6.98
C ALA A 189 -4.73 -24.09 -6.11
N ARG A 190 -3.83 -23.36 -5.47
CA ARG A 190 -4.15 -22.22 -4.61
C ARG A 190 -3.29 -21.02 -4.94
N VAL A 191 -3.92 -19.88 -5.10
CA VAL A 191 -3.25 -18.61 -5.38
C VAL A 191 -3.79 -17.54 -4.44
N GLY A 192 -2.97 -16.53 -4.17
CA GLY A 192 -3.33 -15.42 -3.29
C GLY A 192 -2.40 -14.24 -3.53
N LEU A 193 -2.84 -13.06 -3.10
CA LEU A 193 -2.12 -11.80 -3.23
C LEU A 193 -2.68 -10.87 -2.17
N ASP A 194 -1.81 -10.10 -1.53
CA ASP A 194 -2.22 -9.06 -0.61
C ASP A 194 -2.41 -7.74 -1.35
N VAL A 195 -3.51 -7.06 -1.04
CA VAL A 195 -3.79 -5.71 -1.52
C VAL A 195 -3.44 -4.74 -0.41
N VAL A 196 -2.58 -3.77 -0.71
CA VAL A 196 -2.11 -2.77 0.24
C VAL A 196 -2.63 -1.41 -0.13
N TRP A 197 -3.23 -0.72 0.83
CA TRP A 197 -3.45 0.72 0.77
C TRP A 197 -2.44 1.40 1.68
N GLU A 198 -1.63 2.30 1.14
CA GLU A 198 -0.63 3.05 1.91
C GLU A 198 -0.88 4.55 1.75
N LEU A 199 -0.98 5.25 2.88
CA LEU A 199 -0.99 6.70 2.93
C LEU A 199 0.45 7.21 3.06
N GLN A 200 0.87 8.10 2.17
CA GLN A 200 2.06 8.93 2.36
C GLN A 200 1.65 10.39 2.57
N THR A 201 2.17 11.00 3.64
CA THR A 201 1.90 12.41 3.96
C THR A 201 2.52 13.33 2.91
N THR A 202 1.82 14.40 2.53
CA THR A 202 2.27 15.35 1.49
C THR A 202 2.94 16.60 2.05
N ASP A 203 3.24 16.64 3.35
CA ASP A 203 3.87 17.80 3.97
C ASP A 203 5.32 17.95 3.51
N ASN A 204 5.56 18.93 2.64
CA ASN A 204 6.86 19.56 2.41
C ASN A 204 7.20 20.46 3.60
#